data_AF-A0A927VQ71-F1
#
_entry.id   AF-A0A927VQ71-F1
#
_cell.length_a   1.000
_cell.length_b   1.000
_cell.length_c   1.000
_cell.angle_alpha   90.00
_cell.angle_beta   90.00
_cell.angle_gamma   90.00
#
_symmetry.space_group_name_H-M   'P 1'
#
loop_
_entity.id
_entity.type
_entity.pdbx_description
1 polymer ?
#
loop_
_entity_poly.entity_id
_entity_poly.type
_entity_poly.pdbx_seq_one_letter_code
_entity_poly.pdbx_strand_id
1 'polypeptide(L)'
;MAFTSLYFLIFAAVTVGVYYIIPSGFRWIWLLAVSYAFYLLSSPATFIFLLLTTVSTFLGGLYIGGVNRSHKAYMDAHKQEMSREEKKAAKAASQSKKKRMTALILVL
;
A
#
# COMPACT_ATOMS: atom_id res chain seq x y z
N MET A 1 6.91 12.42 -21.16
CA MET A 1 7.60 11.74 -22.28
C MET A 1 6.59 10.97 -23.12
N ALA A 2 6.74 10.93 -24.44
CA ALA A 2 5.88 10.10 -25.29
C ALA A 2 6.27 8.61 -25.15
N PHE A 3 5.30 7.71 -25.08
CA PHE A 3 5.52 6.25 -25.01
C PHE A 3 6.27 5.68 -26.23
N THR A 4 6.18 6.36 -27.37
CA THR A 4 6.89 6.03 -28.62
C THR A 4 8.32 6.58 -28.67
N SER A 5 8.80 7.24 -27.62
CA SER A 5 10.13 7.82 -27.58
C SER A 5 11.20 6.76 -27.28
N LEU A 6 12.34 6.83 -27.99
CA LEU A 6 13.51 5.99 -27.73
C LEU A 6 13.98 6.09 -26.27
N TYR A 7 13.83 7.25 -25.64
CA TYR A 7 14.15 7.47 -24.23
C TYR A 7 13.32 6.59 -23.29
N PHE A 8 12.05 6.34 -23.59
CA PHE A 8 11.20 5.44 -22.81
C PHE A 8 11.67 3.98 -22.92
N LEU A 9 12.04 3.54 -24.12
CA LEU A 9 12.55 2.18 -24.33
C LEU A 9 13.85 1.93 -23.57
N ILE A 10 14.79 2.88 -23.61
CA ILE A 10 16.05 2.79 -22.85
C ILE A 10 15.75 2.76 -21.35
N PHE A 11 14.90 3.66 -20.87
CA PHE A 11 14.49 3.72 -19.46
C PHE A 11 13.85 2.41 -18.98
N ALA A 12 12.95 1.83 -19.78
CA ALA A 12 12.29 0.57 -19.47
C ALA A 12 13.29 -0.60 -19.46
N ALA A 13 14.18 -0.68 -20.45
CA ALA A 13 15.20 -1.73 -20.52
C ALA A 13 16.14 -1.69 -19.29
N VAL A 14 16.61 -0.49 -18.90
CA VAL A 14 17.44 -0.31 -17.71
C VAL A 14 16.67 -0.69 -16.44
N THR A 15 15.42 -0.23 -16.32
CA THR A 15 14.56 -0.55 -15.17
C THR A 15 14.41 -2.05 -14.97
N VAL A 16 14.13 -2.79 -16.05
CA VAL A 16 13.96 -4.24 -16.02
C VAL A 16 15.28 -4.94 -15.74
N GLY A 17 16.38 -4.49 -16.36
CA GLY A 17 17.71 -5.03 -16.09
C GLY A 17 18.09 -4.95 -14.61
N VAL A 18 17.93 -3.77 -14.01
CA VAL A 18 18.22 -3.56 -12.59
C VAL A 18 17.24 -4.32 -11.69
N TYR A 19 15.96 -4.43 -12.08
CA TYR A 19 14.95 -5.16 -11.32
C TYR A 19 15.35 -6.62 -11.07
N TYR A 20 15.96 -7.29 -12.06
CA TYR A 20 16.41 -8.67 -11.93
C TYR A 20 17.71 -8.83 -11.12
N ILE A 21 18.53 -7.77 -11.02
CA ILE A 21 19.76 -7.76 -10.22
C ILE A 21 19.43 -7.57 -8.72
N ILE A 22 18.39 -6.78 -8.42
CA ILE A 22 18.05 -6.43 -7.03
C ILE A 22 17.45 -7.64 -6.27
N PRO A 23 17.88 -7.89 -5.01
CA PRO A 23 17.30 -8.94 -4.17
C PRO A 23 15.81 -8.75 -3.97
N SER A 24 15.05 -9.85 -3.86
CA SER A 24 13.58 -9.85 -3.81
C SER A 24 12.98 -8.89 -2.77
N GLY A 25 13.65 -8.69 -1.62
CA GLY A 25 13.23 -7.78 -0.56
C GLY A 25 13.31 -6.29 -0.89
N PHE A 26 14.10 -5.88 -1.89
CA PHE A 26 14.31 -4.46 -2.25
C PHE A 26 13.69 -4.08 -3.59
N ARG A 27 13.15 -5.05 -4.35
CA ARG A 27 12.54 -4.80 -5.66
C ARG A 27 11.39 -3.80 -5.61
N TRP A 28 10.60 -3.81 -4.52
CA TRP A 28 9.50 -2.86 -4.34
C TRP A 28 10.00 -1.42 -4.20
N ILE A 29 11.14 -1.20 -3.54
CA ILE A 29 11.77 0.12 -3.39
C ILE A 29 12.26 0.61 -4.76
N TRP A 30 12.90 -0.28 -5.52
CA TRP A 30 13.36 0.03 -6.87
C TRP A 30 12.21 0.47 -7.79
N LEU A 31 11.13 -0.32 -7.83
CA LEU A 31 9.95 0.01 -8.63
C LEU A 31 9.32 1.34 -8.21
N LEU A 32 9.29 1.63 -6.90
CA LEU A 32 8.77 2.91 -6.40
C LEU A 32 9.67 4.08 -6.82
N ALA A 33 10.98 3.95 -6.65
CA ALA A 33 11.95 4.97 -7.05
C ALA A 33 11.91 5.26 -8.55
N VAL A 34 11.86 4.21 -9.37
CA VAL A 34 11.70 4.31 -10.82
C VAL A 34 10.39 5.00 -11.20
N SER A 35 9.28 4.68 -10.52
CA SER A 35 8.00 5.35 -10.76
C SER A 35 8.11 6.84 -10.47
N TYR A 36 8.71 7.22 -9.34
CA TYR A 36 8.92 8.62 -8.98
C TYR A 36 9.79 9.35 -9.99
N ALA A 37 10.90 8.75 -10.41
CA ALA A 37 11.78 9.30 -11.44
C ALA A 37 11.05 9.50 -12.79
N PHE A 38 10.23 8.52 -13.19
CA PHE A 38 9.45 8.60 -14.44
C PHE A 38 8.46 9.78 -14.42
N TYR A 39 7.72 9.95 -13.33
CA TYR A 39 6.72 11.03 -13.23
C TYR A 39 7.37 12.40 -13.06
N LEU A 40 8.50 12.52 -12.35
CA LEU A 40 9.27 13.76 -12.28
C LEU A 40 9.73 14.23 -13.66
N LEU A 41 10.21 13.31 -14.51
CA LEU A 41 10.69 13.63 -15.85
C LEU A 41 9.57 13.80 -16.89
N SER A 42 8.38 13.22 -16.65
CA SER A 42 7.25 13.30 -17.58
C SER A 42 6.26 14.42 -17.29
N SER A 43 5.87 14.64 -16.03
CA SER A 43 4.92 15.67 -15.62
C SER A 43 4.89 15.85 -14.09
N PRO A 44 5.36 16.99 -13.55
CA PRO A 44 5.35 17.28 -12.11
C PRO A 44 3.97 17.23 -11.46
N ALA A 45 2.90 17.52 -12.22
CA ALA A 45 1.53 17.47 -11.70
C ALA A 45 1.12 16.03 -11.33
N THR A 46 1.55 15.04 -12.11
CA THR A 46 1.23 13.62 -11.86
C THR A 46 2.09 13.03 -10.75
N PHE A 47 3.27 13.59 -10.50
CA PHE A 47 4.12 13.24 -9.36
C PHE A 47 3.43 13.54 -8.02
N ILE A 48 2.77 14.69 -7.88
CA ILE A 48 2.04 15.06 -6.66
C ILE A 48 0.91 14.05 -6.39
N PHE A 49 0.15 13.67 -7.43
CA PHE A 49 -0.90 12.66 -7.30
C PHE A 49 -0.35 11.32 -6.81
N LEU A 50 0.73 10.83 -7.42
CA LEU A 50 1.37 9.57 -7.02
C LEU A 50 1.89 9.62 -5.57
N LEU A 51 2.44 10.76 -5.15
CA LEU A 51 2.92 10.96 -3.78
C LEU A 51 1.76 10.92 -2.79
N LEU A 52 0.64 11.56 -3.12
CA LEU A 52 -0.59 11.55 -2.33
C LEU A 52 -1.15 10.13 -2.18
N THR A 53 -1.26 9.38 -3.28
CA THR A 53 -1.70 7.97 -3.27
C THR A 53 -0.75 7.08 -2.47
N THR A 54 0.57 7.32 -2.54
CA THR A 54 1.54 6.55 -1.76
C THR A 54 1.35 6.80 -0.27
N VAL A 55 1.24 8.07 0.13
CA VAL A 55 1.05 8.46 1.53
C VAL A 55 -0.28 7.96 2.07
N SER A 56 -1.38 8.13 1.31
CA SER A 56 -2.71 7.66 1.71
C SER A 56 -2.75 6.14 1.90
N THR A 57 -2.14 5.40 0.96
CA THR A 57 -2.04 3.93 1.03
C THR A 57 -1.16 3.48 2.19
N PHE A 58 -0.03 4.14 2.42
CA PHE A 58 0.91 3.79 3.49
C PHE A 58 0.33 4.06 4.88
N LEU A 59 -0.28 5.24 5.10
CA LEU A 59 -0.98 5.57 6.34
C LEU A 59 -2.16 4.62 6.58
N GLY A 60 -2.90 4.29 5.51
CA GLY A 60 -3.95 3.28 5.53
C GLY A 60 -3.46 1.92 6.00
N GLY A 61 -2.33 1.45 5.46
CA GLY A 61 -1.69 0.20 5.86
C GLY A 61 -1.26 0.21 7.34
N LEU A 62 -0.65 1.30 7.80
CA LEU A 62 -0.25 1.46 9.21
C LEU A 62 -1.44 1.42 10.16
N TYR A 63 -2.52 2.15 9.83
CA TYR A 63 -3.72 2.16 10.66
C TYR A 63 -4.39 0.78 10.71
N ILE A 64 -4.56 0.11 9.56
CA ILE A 64 -5.12 -1.26 9.52
C ILE A 64 -4.24 -2.22 10.34
N GLY A 65 -2.91 -2.11 10.22
CA GLY A 65 -1.96 -2.89 11.00
C GLY A 65 -2.06 -2.63 12.51
N GLY A 66 -2.28 -1.37 12.90
CA GLY A 66 -2.53 -0.97 14.29
C GLY A 66 -3.84 -1.58 14.83
N VAL A 67 -4.95 -1.42 14.11
CA VAL A 67 -6.25 -2.00 14.47
C VAL A 67 -6.19 -3.53 14.52
N ASN A 68 -5.40 -4.17 13.65
CA ASN A 68 -5.25 -5.61 13.67
C ASN A 68 -4.46 -6.10 14.89
N ARG A 69 -3.42 -5.36 15.32
CA ARG A 69 -2.66 -5.67 16.52
C ARG A 69 -3.48 -5.46 17.79
N SER A 70 -4.22 -4.36 17.91
CA SER A 70 -5.08 -4.10 19.06
C SER A 70 -6.24 -5.08 19.13
N HIS A 71 -6.86 -5.44 18.00
CA HIS A 71 -7.92 -6.46 17.96
C HIS A 71 -7.39 -7.84 18.34
N LYS A 72 -6.20 -8.24 17.86
CA LYS A 72 -5.56 -9.51 18.24
C LYS A 72 -5.21 -9.55 19.73
N ALA A 73 -4.63 -8.46 20.27
CA ALA A 73 -4.32 -8.35 21.69
C ALA A 73 -5.57 -8.42 22.58
N TYR A 74 -6.67 -7.77 22.17
CA TYR A 74 -7.95 -7.82 22.88
C TYR A 74 -8.57 -9.23 22.86
N MET A 75 -8.50 -9.90 21.71
CA MET A 75 -8.99 -11.27 21.55
C MET A 75 -8.17 -12.33 22.30
N ASP A 76 -6.85 -12.12 22.43
CA ASP A 76 -5.98 -13.00 23.22
C ASP A 76 -6.13 -12.75 24.73
N ALA A 77 -6.41 -11.51 25.17
CA ALA A 77 -6.65 -11.17 26.57
C ALA A 77 -8.00 -11.68 27.12
N HIS A 78 -9.07 -11.66 26.32
CA HIS A 78 -10.43 -12.11 26.74
C HIS A 78 -10.78 -13.51 26.23
N LYS A 79 -9.77 -14.34 25.94
CA LYS A 79 -9.93 -15.65 25.28
C LYS A 79 -10.79 -16.63 26.09
N GLN A 80 -10.73 -16.55 27.42
CA GLN A 80 -11.46 -17.41 28.37
C GLN A 80 -12.83 -16.89 28.83
N GLU A 81 -13.15 -15.60 28.67
CA GLU A 81 -14.43 -15.02 29.14
C GLU A 81 -15.50 -14.88 28.05
N MET A 82 -15.13 -14.85 26.77
CA MET A 82 -16.07 -14.48 25.70
C MET A 82 -16.84 -15.67 25.09
N SER A 83 -18.17 -15.54 25.07
CA SER A 83 -19.11 -16.41 24.34
C SER A 83 -18.85 -16.38 22.83
N ARG A 84 -19.15 -17.50 22.14
CA ARG A 84 -18.91 -17.69 20.69
C ARG A 84 -19.64 -16.64 19.82
N GLU A 85 -20.74 -16.09 20.31
CA GLU A 85 -21.54 -15.06 19.65
C GLU A 85 -20.90 -13.67 19.75
N GLU A 86 -20.38 -13.29 20.93
CA GLU A 86 -19.71 -12.01 21.16
C GLU A 86 -18.40 -11.90 20.35
N LYS A 87 -17.67 -13.02 20.22
CA LYS A 87 -16.48 -13.12 19.35
C LYS A 87 -16.81 -12.87 17.87
N LYS A 88 -17.99 -13.26 17.39
CA LYS A 88 -18.43 -13.02 16.01
C LYS A 88 -18.84 -11.56 15.81
N ALA A 89 -19.61 -10.99 16.73
CA ALA A 89 -20.05 -9.59 16.66
C ALA A 89 -18.87 -8.60 16.69
N ALA A 90 -17.89 -8.81 17.58
CA ALA A 90 -16.69 -7.97 17.68
C ALA A 90 -15.80 -8.07 16.42
N LYS A 91 -15.71 -9.24 15.79
CA LYS A 91 -15.01 -9.42 14.49
C LYS A 91 -15.75 -8.72 13.36
N ALA A 92 -17.08 -8.81 13.31
CA ALA A 92 -17.90 -8.18 12.28
C ALA A 92 -17.83 -6.65 12.33
N ALA A 93 -17.88 -6.06 13.53
CA ALA A 93 -17.76 -4.61 13.73
C ALA A 93 -16.35 -4.07 13.38
N SER A 94 -15.30 -4.84 13.69
CA SER A 94 -13.94 -4.48 13.27
C SER A 94 -13.76 -4.59 11.75
N GLN A 95 -14.34 -5.62 11.13
CA GLN A 95 -14.33 -5.81 9.68
C GLN A 95 -15.05 -4.69 8.91
N SER A 96 -16.20 -4.21 9.39
CA SER A 96 -16.95 -3.15 8.72
C SER A 96 -16.22 -1.80 8.77
N LYS A 97 -15.57 -1.47 9.89
CA LYS A 97 -14.69 -0.29 10.01
C LYS A 97 -13.47 -0.38 9.09
N LYS A 98 -12.83 -1.56 9.03
CA LYS A 98 -11.70 -1.81 8.11
C LYS A 98 -12.13 -1.64 6.65
N LYS A 99 -13.28 -2.21 6.25
CA LYS A 99 -13.81 -2.09 4.88
C LYS A 99 -14.14 -0.64 4.48
N ARG A 100 -14.79 0.13 5.36
CA ARG A 100 -15.10 1.55 5.07
C ARG A 100 -13.85 2.40 4.86
N MET A 101 -12.82 2.13 5.63
CA MET A 101 -11.56 2.86 5.52
C MET A 101 -10.74 2.45 4.31
N THR A 102 -10.69 1.14 3.98
CA THR A 102 -10.12 0.70 2.71
C THR A 102 -10.85 1.32 1.53
N ALA A 103 -12.18 1.45 1.59
CA ALA A 103 -12.94 2.16 0.57
C ALA A 103 -12.59 3.65 0.50
N LEU A 104 -12.40 4.33 1.63
CA LEU A 104 -11.97 5.74 1.66
C LEU A 104 -10.56 5.94 1.10
N ILE A 105 -9.63 5.01 1.35
CA ILE A 105 -8.27 5.04 0.78
C ILE A 105 -8.27 4.78 -0.72
N LEU A 106 -9.17 3.92 -1.22
CA LEU A 106 -9.29 3.61 -2.65
C LEU A 106 -10.00 4.70 -3.46
N VAL A 107 -10.80 5.56 -2.81
CA VAL A 107 -11.54 6.66 -3.45
C VAL A 107 -10.72 7.96 -3.48
N LEU A 108 -9.67 8.05 -2.65
CA LEU A 108 -8.70 9.16 -2.59
C LEU A 108 -7.56 8.98 -3.61
#